data_AF-A0A1S1EEW9-F1
#
_entry.id   AF-A0A1S1EEW9-F1
#
_cell.length_a   1.000
_cell.length_b   1.000
_cell.length_c   1.000
_cell.angle_alpha   90.00
_cell.angle_beta   90.00
_cell.angle_gamma   90.00
#
_symmetry.space_group_name_H-M   'P 1'
#
loop_
_entity.id
_entity.type
_entity.pdbx_description
1 polymer ?
#
loop_
_entity_poly.entity_id
_entity_poly.type
_entity_poly.pdbx_seq_one_letter_code
_entity_poly.pdbx_strand_id
1 'polypeptide(L)'
;MVEHINEQGDPNFNVGGVKRDMPPELQLEQLASYMHATYEDGPNYLALLPDRITHAAMLMLGSAVDHALPATKWADGVTVESHELGVVFRPSKPNGRWAVSLWDGPTGAKDMLWRPDVAAAAELSGTTILDVDSVADATRAVELVGAEVVWALGDVALPPADRYIVTFPTTQPAVDGFIQVRAGSGLEGTEYHADGFISTPAEIRRRVTDAAEEL
;
A
#
# COMPACT_ATOMS: atom_id res chain seq x y z
N MET A 1 -32.14 -9.86 4.46
CA MET A 1 -31.47 -10.84 5.33
C MET A 1 -30.33 -10.09 5.99
N VAL A 2 -30.19 -10.19 7.30
CA VAL A 2 -29.08 -9.55 8.01
C VAL A 2 -27.82 -10.34 7.66
N GLU A 3 -26.89 -9.70 6.98
CA GLU A 3 -25.65 -10.32 6.54
C GLU A 3 -24.73 -10.42 7.76
N HIS A 4 -24.63 -11.61 8.35
CA HIS A 4 -23.82 -11.83 9.54
C HIS A 4 -22.32 -11.73 9.19
N ILE A 5 -21.63 -10.82 9.89
CA ILE A 5 -20.18 -10.82 10.07
C ILE A 5 -19.80 -12.14 10.73
N ASN A 6 -18.70 -12.74 10.28
CA ASN A 6 -18.20 -14.01 10.78
C ASN A 6 -17.43 -13.78 12.09
N GLU A 7 -18.16 -13.65 13.20
CA GLU A 7 -17.61 -13.36 14.52
C GLU A 7 -17.07 -14.62 15.21
N GLN A 8 -15.87 -14.52 15.78
CA GLN A 8 -15.24 -15.62 16.49
C GLN A 8 -15.99 -15.89 17.81
N GLY A 9 -16.67 -17.03 17.90
CA GLY A 9 -17.52 -17.41 19.04
C GLY A 9 -19.01 -17.56 18.69
N ASP A 10 -19.45 -17.16 17.49
CA ASP A 10 -20.80 -17.44 16.99
C ASP A 10 -20.94 -18.93 16.61
N PRO A 11 -22.05 -19.62 16.95
CA PRO A 11 -22.32 -20.98 16.49
C PRO A 11 -22.33 -21.15 14.95
N ASN A 12 -22.52 -20.07 14.21
CA ASN A 12 -22.46 -19.97 12.76
C ASN A 12 -21.11 -19.45 12.24
N PHE A 13 -20.07 -19.42 13.08
CA PHE A 13 -18.72 -19.11 12.66
C PHE A 13 -18.24 -20.15 11.62
N ASN A 14 -17.76 -19.69 10.48
CA ASN A 14 -17.28 -20.52 9.38
C ASN A 14 -15.86 -20.10 8.98
N VAL A 15 -14.91 -21.05 8.89
CA VAL A 15 -13.55 -20.77 8.36
C VAL A 15 -13.48 -21.25 6.91
N GLY A 16 -13.24 -20.34 5.97
CA GLY A 16 -13.12 -20.64 4.53
C GLY A 16 -14.35 -21.34 3.91
N GLY A 17 -14.29 -21.57 2.59
CA GLY A 17 -15.19 -22.51 1.88
C GLY A 17 -16.65 -22.09 1.66
N VAL A 18 -17.14 -21.00 2.25
CA VAL A 18 -18.48 -20.46 1.92
C VAL A 18 -18.32 -19.35 0.88
N LYS A 19 -18.83 -19.58 -0.34
CA LYS A 19 -18.84 -18.56 -1.39
C LYS A 19 -19.82 -17.45 -0.98
N ARG A 20 -19.29 -16.36 -0.43
CA ARG A 20 -20.03 -15.14 -0.10
C ARG A 20 -19.45 -14.03 -0.95
N ASP A 21 -20.26 -13.45 -1.82
CA ASP A 21 -19.91 -12.19 -2.50
C ASP A 21 -20.07 -11.06 -1.47
N MET A 22 -19.11 -10.94 -0.54
CA MET A 22 -19.13 -9.89 0.48
C MET A 22 -18.70 -8.56 -0.15
N PRO A 23 -19.43 -7.46 0.10
CA PRO A 23 -18.98 -6.12 -0.25
C PRO A 23 -17.59 -5.80 0.31
N PRO A 24 -16.77 -4.95 -0.36
CA PRO A 24 -15.41 -4.62 0.07
C PRO A 24 -15.31 -4.12 1.52
N GLU A 25 -16.29 -3.34 1.98
CA GLU A 25 -16.38 -2.84 3.35
C GLU A 25 -16.54 -3.96 4.38
N LEU A 26 -17.37 -4.98 4.08
CA LEU A 26 -17.54 -6.14 4.97
C LEU A 26 -16.34 -7.08 4.93
N GLN A 27 -15.65 -7.18 3.78
CA GLN A 27 -14.38 -7.91 3.72
C GLN A 27 -13.30 -7.25 4.58
N LEU A 28 -13.22 -5.92 4.57
CA LEU A 28 -12.31 -5.17 5.43
C LEU A 28 -12.67 -5.38 6.91
N GLU A 29 -13.94 -5.21 7.28
CA GLU A 29 -14.39 -5.40 8.66
C GLU A 29 -14.03 -6.79 9.19
N GLN A 30 -14.28 -7.81 8.38
CA GLN A 30 -13.95 -9.19 8.72
C GLN A 30 -12.43 -9.41 8.91
N LEU A 31 -11.64 -8.86 8.00
CA LEU A 31 -10.18 -8.96 8.02
C LEU A 31 -9.61 -8.22 9.24
N ALA A 32 -10.02 -6.96 9.44
CA ALA A 32 -9.57 -6.11 10.53
C ALA A 32 -9.94 -6.71 11.90
N SER A 33 -11.17 -7.22 12.04
CA SER A 33 -11.62 -7.90 13.27
C SER A 33 -10.68 -9.07 13.64
N TYR A 34 -10.34 -9.93 12.67
CA TYR A 34 -9.40 -11.02 12.90
C TYR A 34 -8.00 -10.51 13.25
N MET A 35 -7.50 -9.50 12.52
CA MET A 35 -6.17 -8.94 12.72
C MET A 35 -6.01 -8.37 14.14
N HIS A 36 -6.97 -7.55 14.59
CA HIS A 36 -6.98 -6.92 15.92
C HIS A 36 -7.15 -7.93 17.05
N ALA A 37 -7.89 -9.03 16.81
CA ALA A 37 -8.06 -10.08 17.81
C ALA A 37 -6.83 -11.00 17.94
N THR A 38 -6.05 -11.14 16.86
CA THR A 38 -4.99 -12.17 16.77
C THR A 38 -3.59 -11.60 16.99
N TYR A 39 -3.33 -10.40 16.48
CA TYR A 39 -1.98 -9.84 16.46
C TYR A 39 -1.87 -8.65 17.40
N GLU A 40 -0.96 -8.74 18.36
CA GLU A 40 -0.61 -7.62 19.22
C GLU A 40 0.34 -6.65 18.49
N ASP A 41 0.26 -5.38 18.88
CA ASP A 41 1.22 -4.36 18.47
C ASP A 41 2.64 -4.74 18.92
N GLY A 42 3.63 -4.38 18.10
CA GLY A 42 5.02 -4.65 18.40
C GLY A 42 5.96 -4.04 17.36
N PRO A 43 7.28 -4.05 17.64
CA PRO A 43 8.28 -3.40 16.79
C PRO A 43 8.29 -3.92 15.35
N ASN A 44 7.88 -5.18 15.16
CA ASN A 44 7.84 -5.84 13.86
C ASN A 44 6.43 -5.91 13.26
N TYR A 45 5.41 -5.29 13.88
CA TYR A 45 4.03 -5.45 13.46
C TYR A 45 3.84 -5.07 11.99
N LEU A 46 4.32 -3.89 11.60
CA LEU A 46 4.23 -3.40 10.22
C LEU A 46 5.06 -4.21 9.23
N ALA A 47 6.21 -4.77 9.67
CA ALA A 47 7.07 -5.56 8.80
C ALA A 47 6.43 -6.91 8.45
N LEU A 48 5.65 -7.47 9.37
CA LEU A 48 4.93 -8.73 9.20
C LEU A 48 3.52 -8.54 8.65
N LEU A 49 3.04 -7.29 8.58
CA LEU A 49 1.67 -6.96 8.22
C LEU A 49 1.24 -7.53 6.84
N PRO A 50 2.05 -7.45 5.77
CA PRO A 50 1.65 -7.99 4.46
C PRO A 50 1.35 -9.50 4.51
N ASP A 51 2.24 -10.28 5.14
CA ASP A 51 2.05 -11.73 5.30
C ASP A 51 0.80 -12.05 6.14
N ARG A 52 0.62 -11.31 7.24
CA ARG A 52 -0.56 -11.44 8.10
C ARG A 52 -1.86 -11.12 7.37
N ILE A 53 -1.87 -10.09 6.52
CA ILE A 53 -3.00 -9.74 5.66
C ILE A 53 -3.32 -10.88 4.71
N THR A 54 -2.31 -11.42 4.01
CA THR A 54 -2.53 -12.54 3.08
C THR A 54 -3.05 -13.78 3.81
N HIS A 55 -2.46 -14.15 4.94
CA HIS A 55 -2.89 -15.29 5.73
C HIS A 55 -4.33 -15.10 6.27
N ALA A 56 -4.62 -13.94 6.86
CA ALA A 56 -5.94 -13.64 7.38
C ALA A 56 -6.98 -13.59 6.25
N ALA A 57 -6.65 -13.03 5.08
CA ALA A 57 -7.55 -13.02 3.93
C ALA A 57 -7.85 -14.44 3.43
N MET A 58 -6.84 -15.33 3.39
CA MET A 58 -7.04 -16.75 3.03
C MET A 58 -7.98 -17.47 3.99
N LEU A 59 -7.86 -17.21 5.30
CA LEU A 59 -8.71 -17.82 6.33
C LEU A 59 -10.13 -17.25 6.34
N MET A 60 -10.25 -15.92 6.27
CA MET A 60 -11.48 -15.20 6.57
C MET A 60 -12.34 -14.93 5.34
N LEU A 61 -11.73 -14.72 4.18
CA LEU A 61 -12.43 -14.44 2.91
C LEU A 61 -12.51 -15.68 2.02
N GLY A 62 -11.77 -16.74 2.36
CA GLY A 62 -11.80 -18.04 1.69
C GLY A 62 -10.92 -18.12 0.43
N SER A 63 -10.71 -19.35 -0.05
CA SER A 63 -9.76 -19.65 -1.14
C SER A 63 -10.21 -19.23 -2.55
N ALA A 64 -11.46 -18.77 -2.71
CA ALA A 64 -11.99 -18.33 -4.00
C ALA A 64 -11.58 -16.89 -4.35
N VAL A 65 -11.02 -16.14 -3.39
CA VAL A 65 -10.54 -14.77 -3.57
C VAL A 65 -9.07 -14.77 -3.98
N ASP A 66 -8.68 -13.87 -4.89
CA ASP A 66 -7.28 -13.64 -5.25
C ASP A 66 -6.57 -12.86 -4.13
N HIS A 67 -5.71 -13.57 -3.38
CA HIS A 67 -4.95 -13.04 -2.25
C HIS A 67 -3.55 -12.52 -2.60
N ALA A 68 -3.19 -12.51 -3.88
CA ALA A 68 -1.86 -12.07 -4.31
C ALA A 68 -1.63 -10.59 -3.95
N LEU A 69 -0.57 -10.30 -3.19
CA LEU A 69 -0.15 -8.93 -2.95
C LEU A 69 0.43 -8.32 -4.23
N PRO A 70 0.44 -6.97 -4.37
CA PRO A 70 0.99 -6.28 -5.54
C PRO A 70 2.39 -6.79 -5.92
N ALA A 71 3.27 -6.94 -4.93
CA ALA A 71 4.61 -7.46 -5.10
C ALA A 71 4.66 -8.82 -5.82
N THR A 72 3.82 -9.76 -5.40
CA THR A 72 3.76 -11.10 -6.00
C THR A 72 3.10 -11.11 -7.37
N LYS A 73 2.25 -10.12 -7.67
CA LYS A 73 1.47 -10.05 -8.90
C LYS A 73 2.18 -9.29 -10.02
N TRP A 74 2.92 -8.25 -9.66
CA TRP A 74 3.39 -7.25 -10.62
C TRP A 74 4.86 -6.87 -10.48
N ALA A 75 5.53 -7.11 -9.34
CA ALA A 75 6.93 -6.73 -9.21
C ALA A 75 7.91 -7.71 -9.91
N ASP A 76 7.39 -8.73 -10.61
CA ASP A 76 8.19 -9.66 -11.40
C ASP A 76 8.77 -8.93 -12.63
N GLY A 77 10.11 -8.85 -12.71
CA GLY A 77 10.82 -8.15 -13.78
C GLY A 77 11.42 -6.79 -13.38
N VAL A 78 11.06 -6.24 -12.20
CA VAL A 78 11.69 -5.02 -11.69
C VAL A 78 13.12 -5.31 -11.26
N THR A 79 14.05 -4.52 -11.76
CA THR A 79 15.44 -4.54 -11.29
C THR A 79 15.55 -3.62 -10.09
N VAL A 80 16.12 -4.14 -9.00
CA VAL A 80 16.38 -3.40 -7.76
C VAL A 80 17.86 -3.08 -7.67
N GLU A 81 18.20 -1.80 -7.61
CA GLU A 81 19.58 -1.33 -7.57
C GLU A 81 19.84 -0.45 -6.34
N SER A 82 20.98 -0.65 -5.69
CA SER A 82 21.42 0.25 -4.64
C SER A 82 21.79 1.62 -5.21
N HIS A 83 21.42 2.67 -4.49
CA HIS A 83 21.74 4.06 -4.81
C HIS A 83 22.26 4.76 -3.55
N GLU A 84 23.06 5.82 -3.68
CA GLU A 84 23.63 6.51 -2.52
C GLU A 84 22.59 7.13 -1.58
N LEU A 85 21.37 7.37 -2.08
CA LEU A 85 20.23 7.90 -1.31
C LEU A 85 19.18 6.85 -0.95
N GLY A 86 19.36 5.58 -1.35
CA GLY A 86 18.38 4.52 -1.11
C GLY A 86 18.39 3.44 -2.17
N VAL A 87 17.22 3.14 -2.75
CA VAL A 87 17.04 2.03 -3.69
C VAL A 87 16.28 2.50 -4.93
N VAL A 88 16.78 2.11 -6.11
CA VAL A 88 16.13 2.37 -7.40
C VAL A 88 15.39 1.12 -7.86
N PHE A 89 14.11 1.28 -8.14
CA PHE A 89 13.25 0.30 -8.80
C PHE A 89 13.17 0.66 -10.29
N ARG A 90 13.84 -0.11 -11.14
CA ARG A 90 13.80 0.06 -12.59
C ARG A 90 12.86 -0.98 -13.21
N PRO A 91 11.78 -0.55 -13.88
CA PRO A 91 10.85 -1.47 -14.53
C PRO A 91 11.46 -2.12 -15.76
N SER A 92 10.87 -3.24 -16.19
CA SER A 92 11.35 -4.02 -17.34
C SER A 92 11.25 -3.28 -18.67
N LYS A 93 10.32 -2.31 -18.76
CA LYS A 93 10.08 -1.45 -19.93
C LYS A 93 10.04 0.03 -19.52
N PRO A 94 11.20 0.65 -19.25
CA PRO A 94 11.25 2.02 -18.75
C PRO A 94 10.76 3.02 -19.80
N ASN A 95 9.90 3.94 -19.38
CA ASN A 95 9.33 5.02 -20.21
C ASN A 95 10.19 6.31 -20.18
N GLY A 96 11.25 6.33 -19.38
CA GLY A 96 12.18 7.46 -19.23
C GLY A 96 11.84 8.44 -18.09
N ARG A 97 10.67 8.30 -17.46
CA ARG A 97 10.21 9.15 -16.36
C ARG A 97 10.75 8.66 -15.03
N TRP A 98 10.88 9.60 -14.09
CA TRP A 98 11.34 9.34 -12.73
C TRP A 98 10.35 9.83 -11.68
N ALA A 99 10.27 9.08 -10.60
CA ALA A 99 9.57 9.46 -9.38
C ALA A 99 10.43 9.22 -8.14
N VAL A 100 10.10 9.90 -7.04
CA VAL A 100 10.71 9.68 -5.73
C VAL A 100 9.66 9.16 -4.76
N SER A 101 9.97 8.06 -4.07
CA SER A 101 9.10 7.48 -3.04
C SER A 101 9.60 7.82 -1.64
N LEU A 102 8.68 8.23 -0.77
CA LEU A 102 8.95 8.72 0.58
C LEU A 102 8.15 7.95 1.64
N TRP A 103 8.84 7.58 2.71
CA TRP A 103 8.22 7.03 3.91
C TRP A 103 9.12 7.29 5.12
N ASP A 104 8.54 7.78 6.21
CA ASP A 104 9.22 8.11 7.47
C ASP A 104 8.95 7.09 8.59
N GLY A 105 8.26 5.99 8.28
CA GLY A 105 7.97 4.92 9.22
C GLY A 105 9.18 4.03 9.57
N PRO A 106 8.96 2.97 10.35
CA PRO A 106 10.05 2.14 10.88
C PRO A 106 10.85 1.45 9.78
N THR A 107 12.17 1.63 9.73
CA THR A 107 13.04 1.09 8.66
C THR A 107 12.82 -0.41 8.39
N GLY A 108 12.63 -1.23 9.43
CA GLY A 108 12.41 -2.68 9.29
C GLY A 108 11.11 -3.07 8.59
N ALA A 109 10.14 -2.16 8.51
CA ALA A 109 8.91 -2.36 7.76
C ALA A 109 8.98 -1.80 6.33
N LYS A 110 10.02 -1.04 5.96
CA LYS A 110 10.12 -0.42 4.63
C LYS A 110 10.16 -1.45 3.53
N ASP A 111 11.04 -2.43 3.71
CA ASP A 111 11.33 -3.48 2.73
C ASP A 111 10.15 -4.43 2.52
N MET A 112 9.33 -4.61 3.55
CA MET A 112 8.24 -5.59 3.54
C MET A 112 6.89 -4.94 3.23
N LEU A 113 6.61 -3.75 3.78
CA LEU A 113 5.32 -3.08 3.65
C LEU A 113 5.27 -2.14 2.45
N TRP A 114 6.29 -1.29 2.28
CA TRP A 114 6.20 -0.15 1.37
C TRP A 114 6.89 -0.35 0.03
N ARG A 115 8.17 -0.71 0.05
CA ARG A 115 8.96 -0.97 -1.16
C ARG A 115 8.33 -1.97 -2.14
N PRO A 116 7.60 -3.00 -1.70
CA PRO A 116 6.97 -3.92 -2.65
C PRO A 116 5.82 -3.27 -3.44
N ASP A 117 5.10 -2.32 -2.87
CA ASP A 117 4.11 -1.51 -3.59
C ASP A 117 4.76 -0.54 -4.57
N VAL A 118 5.87 0.07 -4.15
CA VAL A 118 6.69 0.95 -5.00
C VAL A 118 7.23 0.19 -6.21
N ALA A 119 7.79 -1.00 -6.00
CA ALA A 119 8.28 -1.86 -7.07
C ALA A 119 7.15 -2.23 -8.04
N ALA A 120 5.99 -2.63 -7.52
CA ALA A 120 4.84 -2.98 -8.34
C ALA A 120 4.34 -1.78 -9.17
N ALA A 121 4.27 -0.58 -8.59
CA ALA A 121 3.86 0.63 -9.32
C ALA A 121 4.89 1.03 -10.39
N ALA A 122 6.19 0.84 -10.12
CA ALA A 122 7.25 1.06 -11.11
C ALA A 122 7.03 0.17 -12.34
N GLU A 123 6.80 -1.14 -12.14
CA GLU A 123 6.55 -2.07 -13.26
C GLU A 123 5.29 -1.71 -14.04
N LEU A 124 4.19 -1.41 -13.35
CA LEU A 124 2.91 -1.10 -13.98
C LEU A 124 2.96 0.19 -14.82
N SER A 125 3.63 1.23 -14.32
CA SER A 125 3.71 2.54 -14.98
C SER A 125 4.82 2.63 -16.03
N GLY A 126 5.87 1.80 -15.90
CA GLY A 126 7.12 1.97 -16.64
C GLY A 126 7.98 3.14 -16.12
N THR A 127 7.58 3.81 -15.03
CA THR A 127 8.34 4.88 -14.38
C THR A 127 9.42 4.30 -13.48
N THR A 128 10.63 4.85 -13.53
CA THR A 128 11.72 4.45 -12.61
C THR A 128 11.55 5.19 -11.29
N ILE A 129 11.60 4.49 -10.16
CA ILE A 129 11.34 5.10 -8.84
C ILE A 129 12.56 4.99 -7.94
N LEU A 130 13.02 6.12 -7.40
CA LEU A 130 14.00 6.18 -6.31
C LEU A 130 13.25 6.24 -4.97
N ASP A 131 13.31 5.17 -4.19
CA ASP A 131 12.87 5.16 -2.80
C ASP A 131 14.03 5.58 -1.89
N VAL A 132 13.86 6.70 -1.16
CA VAL A 132 14.94 7.29 -0.36
C VAL A 132 15.01 6.68 1.04
N ASP A 133 16.19 6.27 1.51
CA ASP A 133 16.33 5.70 2.87
C ASP A 133 15.95 6.68 3.98
N SER A 134 16.10 7.99 3.71
CA SER A 134 15.76 9.08 4.63
C SER A 134 14.98 10.17 3.90
N VAL A 135 13.85 10.59 4.48
CA VAL A 135 13.04 11.70 3.94
C VAL A 135 13.77 13.05 4.01
N ALA A 136 14.85 13.16 4.80
CA ALA A 136 15.70 14.34 4.81
C ALA A 136 16.43 14.55 3.47
N ASP A 137 16.63 13.49 2.67
CA ASP A 137 17.26 13.54 1.36
C ASP A 137 16.25 13.75 0.22
N ALA A 138 14.96 13.94 0.52
CA ALA A 138 13.89 13.97 -0.47
C ALA A 138 14.08 15.06 -1.55
N THR A 139 14.40 16.30 -1.15
CA THR A 139 14.64 17.40 -2.11
C THR A 139 15.84 17.09 -3.02
N ARG A 140 16.95 16.61 -2.43
CA ARG A 140 18.14 16.22 -3.18
C ARG A 140 17.84 15.10 -4.16
N ALA A 141 17.04 14.11 -3.74
CA ALA A 141 16.65 12.99 -4.59
C ALA A 141 15.84 13.46 -5.80
N VAL A 142 14.85 14.32 -5.61
CA VAL A 142 14.03 14.89 -6.69
C VAL A 142 14.90 15.63 -7.70
N GLU A 143 15.77 16.52 -7.23
CA GLU A 143 16.68 17.30 -8.08
C GLU A 143 17.67 16.41 -8.84
N LEU A 144 18.23 15.39 -8.18
CA LEU A 144 19.26 14.52 -8.74
C LEU A 144 18.74 13.67 -9.90
N VAL A 145 17.54 13.10 -9.76
CA VAL A 145 16.96 12.20 -10.78
C VAL A 145 16.00 12.93 -11.72
N GLY A 146 15.70 14.21 -11.47
CA GLY A 146 14.71 14.97 -12.22
C GLY A 146 13.31 14.37 -12.06
N ALA A 147 12.92 13.98 -10.85
CA ALA A 147 11.64 13.34 -10.61
C ALA A 147 10.47 14.32 -10.82
N GLU A 148 9.49 13.90 -11.63
CA GLU A 148 8.26 14.66 -11.86
C GLU A 148 7.27 14.46 -10.71
N VAL A 149 7.27 13.26 -10.13
CA VAL A 149 6.28 12.83 -9.13
C VAL A 149 6.96 12.47 -7.83
N VAL A 150 6.40 12.95 -6.72
CA VAL A 150 6.71 12.48 -5.37
C VAL A 150 5.56 11.63 -4.84
N TRP A 151 5.85 10.41 -4.42
CA TRP A 151 4.88 9.52 -3.80
C TRP A 151 5.20 9.29 -2.32
N ALA A 152 4.37 9.83 -1.43
CA ALA A 152 4.55 9.72 0.01
C ALA A 152 3.50 8.81 0.66
N LEU A 153 3.94 7.98 1.61
CA LEU A 153 3.07 7.23 2.51
C LEU A 153 3.01 7.90 3.88
N GLY A 154 1.83 8.35 4.30
CA GLY A 154 1.60 9.06 5.57
C GLY A 154 1.78 10.57 5.45
N ASP A 155 2.17 11.22 6.55
CA ASP A 155 2.27 12.68 6.67
C ASP A 155 3.71 13.20 6.45
N VAL A 156 4.46 12.54 5.56
CA VAL A 156 5.83 12.94 5.25
C VAL A 156 5.88 14.36 4.70
N ALA A 157 6.87 15.14 5.14
CA ALA A 157 7.14 16.46 4.55
C ALA A 157 7.49 16.33 3.06
N LEU A 158 6.66 16.92 2.21
CA LEU A 158 6.81 16.82 0.75
C LEU A 158 7.83 17.84 0.24
N PRO A 159 8.89 17.42 -0.49
CA PRO A 159 9.78 18.34 -1.20
C PRO A 159 9.06 18.96 -2.42
N PRO A 160 9.57 20.05 -2.99
CA PRO A 160 9.04 20.58 -4.25
C PRO A 160 9.14 19.54 -5.38
N ALA A 161 8.03 19.28 -6.06
CA ALA A 161 7.90 18.46 -7.26
C ALA A 161 6.71 18.94 -8.11
N ASP A 162 6.58 18.45 -9.34
CA ASP A 162 5.52 18.87 -10.25
C ASP A 162 4.16 18.25 -9.87
N ARG A 163 4.17 17.02 -9.37
CA ARG A 163 2.98 16.28 -8.94
C ARG A 163 3.24 15.46 -7.68
N TYR A 164 2.16 15.17 -6.96
CA TYR A 164 2.19 14.40 -5.73
C TYR A 164 1.19 13.25 -5.77
N ILE A 165 1.61 12.13 -5.22
CA ILE A 165 0.72 11.07 -4.75
C ILE A 165 0.90 11.01 -3.23
N VAL A 166 -0.19 11.14 -2.47
CA VAL A 166 -0.13 11.07 -1.00
C VAL A 166 -1.05 9.98 -0.51
N THR A 167 -0.46 8.92 0.04
CA THR A 167 -1.20 7.76 0.51
C THR A 167 -1.42 7.83 2.01
N PHE A 168 -2.70 7.74 2.39
CA PHE A 168 -3.15 7.59 3.77
C PHE A 168 -2.66 8.66 4.75
N PRO A 169 -2.68 9.96 4.37
CA PRO A 169 -2.34 11.03 5.31
C PRO A 169 -3.34 11.06 6.48
N THR A 170 -2.93 11.67 7.60
CA THR A 170 -3.82 11.92 8.75
C THR A 170 -4.41 13.32 8.73
N THR A 171 -3.85 14.21 7.92
CA THR A 171 -4.36 15.57 7.70
C THR A 171 -4.46 15.87 6.20
N GLN A 172 -5.33 16.80 5.80
CA GLN A 172 -5.46 17.17 4.38
C GLN A 172 -4.13 17.76 3.88
N PRO A 173 -3.46 17.14 2.89
CA PRO A 173 -2.23 17.69 2.34
C PRO A 173 -2.49 19.05 1.70
N ALA A 174 -1.60 20.02 1.95
CA ALA A 174 -1.66 21.35 1.33
C ALA A 174 -1.00 21.38 -0.05
N VAL A 175 -1.17 20.29 -0.82
CA VAL A 175 -0.66 20.13 -2.18
C VAL A 175 -1.79 19.65 -3.09
N ASP A 176 -1.75 20.07 -4.35
CA ASP A 176 -2.60 19.48 -5.38
C ASP A 176 -1.96 18.18 -5.87
N GLY A 177 -2.73 17.10 -5.98
CA GLY A 177 -2.19 15.79 -6.30
C GLY A 177 -3.21 14.66 -6.11
N PHE A 178 -2.77 13.45 -6.40
CA PHE A 178 -3.57 12.26 -6.20
C PHE A 178 -3.51 11.80 -4.75
N ILE A 179 -4.55 12.12 -3.99
CA ILE A 179 -4.61 11.81 -2.55
C ILE A 179 -5.41 10.53 -2.34
N GLN A 180 -4.76 9.49 -1.84
CA GLN A 180 -5.40 8.23 -1.49
C GLN A 180 -5.79 8.25 -0.02
N VAL A 181 -7.08 8.32 0.27
CA VAL A 181 -7.59 8.49 1.63
C VAL A 181 -8.30 7.23 2.11
N ARG A 182 -8.30 7.01 3.43
CA ARG A 182 -9.12 5.94 4.02
C ARG A 182 -10.58 6.33 3.92
N ALA A 183 -11.43 5.41 3.48
CA ALA A 183 -12.87 5.61 3.42
C ALA A 183 -13.41 6.06 4.79
N GLY A 184 -14.18 7.15 4.82
CA GLY A 184 -14.70 7.71 6.08
C GLY A 184 -13.69 8.50 6.92
N SER A 185 -12.49 8.79 6.41
CA SER A 185 -11.52 9.67 7.09
C SER A 185 -11.94 11.15 7.13
N GLY A 186 -12.87 11.55 6.27
CA GLY A 186 -13.29 12.95 6.11
C GLY A 186 -12.29 13.82 5.34
N LEU A 187 -11.21 13.23 4.80
CA LEU A 187 -10.26 13.90 3.92
C LEU A 187 -10.75 13.86 2.47
N GLU A 188 -10.37 14.87 1.69
CA GLU A 188 -10.65 14.94 0.25
C GLU A 188 -9.61 14.09 -0.51
N GLY A 189 -10.09 13.18 -1.35
CA GLY A 189 -9.27 12.29 -2.17
C GLY A 189 -10.04 11.08 -2.67
N THR A 190 -9.33 10.12 -3.27
CA THR A 190 -9.89 8.83 -3.67
C THR A 190 -9.96 7.91 -2.46
N GLU A 191 -11.15 7.43 -2.16
CA GLU A 191 -11.38 6.56 -1.00
C GLU A 191 -10.97 5.09 -1.26
N TYR A 192 -10.33 4.53 -0.25
CA TYR A 192 -9.98 3.12 -0.16
C TYR A 192 -10.44 2.51 1.16
N HIS A 193 -10.90 1.26 1.10
CA HIS A 193 -11.28 0.50 2.29
C HIS A 193 -10.02 0.04 3.05
N ALA A 194 -9.67 0.78 4.10
CA ALA A 194 -8.52 0.50 4.94
C ALA A 194 -8.75 0.89 6.40
N ASP A 195 -8.19 0.09 7.32
CA ASP A 195 -8.07 0.40 8.74
C ASP A 195 -6.57 0.53 9.09
N GLY A 196 -6.12 1.78 9.24
CA GLY A 196 -4.69 2.08 9.26
C GLY A 196 -4.00 1.66 7.95
N PHE A 197 -3.12 0.66 8.03
CA PHE A 197 -2.48 0.02 6.86
C PHE A 197 -3.11 -1.34 6.50
N ILE A 198 -4.16 -1.77 7.21
CA ILE A 198 -4.86 -3.02 6.94
C ILE A 198 -5.85 -2.78 5.80
N SER A 199 -5.70 -3.53 4.72
CA SER A 199 -6.61 -3.56 3.58
C SER A 199 -6.67 -4.97 3.01
N THR A 200 -7.74 -5.29 2.30
CA THR A 200 -7.80 -6.56 1.57
C THR A 200 -6.74 -6.57 0.44
N PRO A 201 -6.22 -7.74 0.02
CA PRO A 201 -5.30 -7.81 -1.11
C PRO A 201 -5.84 -7.16 -2.39
N ALA A 202 -7.15 -7.24 -2.62
CA ALA A 202 -7.80 -6.58 -3.75
C ALA A 202 -7.73 -5.05 -3.66
N GLU A 203 -7.97 -4.49 -2.47
CA GLU A 203 -7.92 -3.04 -2.26
C GLU A 203 -6.49 -2.50 -2.31
N ILE A 204 -5.51 -3.23 -1.76
CA ILE A 204 -4.08 -2.89 -1.89
C ILE A 204 -3.70 -2.86 -3.37
N ARG A 205 -4.12 -3.87 -4.15
CA ARG A 205 -3.87 -3.92 -5.59
C ARG A 205 -4.47 -2.71 -6.31
N ARG A 206 -5.74 -2.38 -6.05
CA ARG A 206 -6.40 -1.20 -6.62
C ARG A 206 -5.59 0.07 -6.31
N ARG A 207 -5.24 0.29 -5.04
CA ARG A 207 -4.42 1.45 -4.62
C ARG A 207 -3.10 1.56 -5.39
N VAL A 208 -2.39 0.45 -5.58
CA VAL A 208 -1.12 0.44 -6.31
C VAL A 208 -1.33 0.66 -7.81
N THR A 209 -2.39 0.11 -8.40
CA THR A 209 -2.75 0.36 -9.81
C THR A 209 -3.08 1.84 -10.02
N ASP A 210 -3.94 2.42 -9.20
CA ASP A 210 -4.32 3.82 -9.32
C ASP A 210 -3.09 4.74 -9.14
N ALA A 211 -2.19 4.44 -8.20
CA ALA A 211 -0.94 5.18 -8.06
C ALA A 211 -0.04 5.05 -9.31
N ALA A 212 0.01 3.88 -9.95
CA ALA A 212 0.77 3.67 -11.17
C ALA A 212 0.20 4.44 -12.38
N GLU A 213 -1.10 4.69 -12.42
CA GLU A 213 -1.74 5.52 -13.47
C GLU A 213 -1.36 7.00 -13.36
N GLU A 214 -1.01 7.45 -12.15
CA GLU A 214 -0.59 8.82 -11.86
C GLU A 214 0.93 9.04 -11.98
N LEU A 215 1.71 7.95 -12.06
CA LEU A 215 3.16 7.94 -12.25
C LEU A 215 3.60 8.20 -13.69
#